data_AF-A0A358PEU5-F1
#
_entry.id   AF-A0A358PEU5-F1
#
_cell.length_a   1.000
_cell.length_b   1.000
_cell.length_c   1.000
_cell.angle_alpha   90.00
_cell.angle_beta   90.00
_cell.angle_gamma   90.00
#
_symmetry.space_group_name_H-M   'P 1'
#
loop_
_entity.id
_entity.type
_entity.pdbx_description
1 polymer ?
#
loop_
_entity_poly.entity_id
_entity_poly.type
_entity_poly.pdbx_seq_one_letter_code
_entity_poly.pdbx_strand_id
1 'polypeptide(L)'
;GISTDQREASDLYRVLCDDPHIRPAGLAVHIGSQIRNLAPFEAAYSALLALANELRDAGMPVPNLDLGGGVGVDYDMAGPTDFTAYGKL
;
A
#
# COMPACT_ATOMS: atom_id res chain seq x y z
N GLY A 1 7.11 -0.69 9.45
CA GLY A 1 7.06 0.17 8.25
C GLY A 1 7.63 1.52 8.60
N ILE A 2 7.66 2.44 7.63
CA ILE A 2 8.02 3.85 7.84
C ILE A 2 6.72 4.66 7.86
N SER A 3 6.64 5.67 8.72
CA SER A 3 5.41 6.45 8.86
C SER A 3 5.13 7.26 7.59
N THR A 4 3.86 7.34 7.20
CA THR A 4 3.40 8.31 6.20
C THR A 4 3.16 9.69 6.82
N ASP A 5 3.12 9.78 8.14
CA ASP A 5 2.95 11.05 8.85
C ASP A 5 4.22 11.89 8.78
N GLN A 6 4.05 13.21 8.86
CA GLN A 6 5.15 14.18 8.91
C GLN A 6 6.17 14.04 7.77
N ARG A 7 5.78 13.41 6.64
CA ARG A 7 6.60 13.21 5.43
C ARG A 7 7.80 12.27 5.61
N GLU A 8 7.83 11.42 6.63
CA GLU A 8 8.98 10.53 6.86
C GLU A 8 9.22 9.56 5.68
N ALA A 9 8.18 8.88 5.21
CA ALA A 9 8.27 7.98 4.06
C ALA A 9 8.66 8.70 2.76
N SER A 10 8.10 9.88 2.49
CA SER A 10 8.41 10.65 1.29
C SER A 10 9.85 11.18 1.30
N ASP A 11 10.33 11.59 2.47
CA ASP A 11 11.67 12.12 2.63
C ASP A 11 12.72 11.05 2.40
N LEU A 12 12.48 9.83 2.91
CA LEU A 12 13.36 8.71 2.60
C LEU A 12 13.28 8.33 1.12
N TYR A 13 12.09 8.32 0.52
CA TYR A 13 11.95 7.98 -0.91
C TYR A 13 12.77 8.91 -1.81
N ARG A 14 12.79 10.21 -1.51
CA ARG A 14 13.66 11.19 -2.20
C ARG A 14 15.13 10.83 -2.10
N VAL A 15 15.61 10.52 -0.89
CA VAL A 15 17.01 10.10 -0.69
C VAL A 15 17.34 8.86 -1.52
N LEU A 16 16.42 7.89 -1.59
CA LEU A 16 16.62 6.68 -2.40
C LEU A 16 16.60 6.95 -3.91
N CYS A 17 15.85 7.94 -4.38
CA CYS A 17 15.85 8.35 -5.79
C CYS A 17 17.15 9.05 -6.21
N ASP A 18 17.81 9.75 -5.28
CA ASP A 18 19.06 10.46 -5.53
C ASP A 18 20.30 9.55 -5.38
N ASP A 19 20.14 8.33 -4.88
CA ASP A 19 21.24 7.38 -4.71
C ASP A 19 21.68 6.75 -6.05
N PRO A 20 22.98 6.76 -6.39
CA PRO A 20 23.47 6.24 -7.67
C PRO A 20 23.46 4.71 -7.79
N HIS A 21 23.24 3.97 -6.71
CA HIS A 21 23.29 2.51 -6.65
C HIS A 21 21.93 1.87 -6.34
N ILE A 22 20.95 2.66 -5.90
CA ILE A 22 19.62 2.18 -5.54
C ILE A 22 18.60 2.74 -6.55
N ARG A 23 17.63 1.91 -6.91
CA ARG A 23 16.46 2.35 -7.66
C ARG A 23 15.20 1.89 -6.93
N PRO A 24 14.39 2.81 -6.38
CA PRO A 24 13.11 2.46 -5.78
C PRO A 24 12.21 1.74 -6.78
N ALA A 25 11.62 0.61 -6.36
CA ALA A 25 10.70 -0.17 -7.18
C ALA A 25 9.23 0.16 -6.92
N GLY A 26 8.92 0.93 -5.87
CA GLY A 26 7.55 1.21 -5.48
C GLY A 26 7.38 1.43 -3.99
N LEU A 27 6.13 1.41 -3.55
CA LEU A 27 5.75 1.45 -2.14
C LEU A 27 4.99 0.17 -1.77
N ALA A 28 5.06 -0.22 -0.51
CA ALA A 28 4.36 -1.40 0.00
C ALA A 28 3.63 -1.08 1.30
N VAL A 29 2.45 -1.66 1.48
CA VAL A 29 1.67 -1.58 2.73
C VAL A 29 1.24 -2.97 3.19
N HIS A 30 1.17 -3.17 4.50
CA HIS A 30 0.57 -4.36 5.10
C HIS A 30 -0.22 -3.95 6.34
N ILE A 31 -1.51 -4.29 6.37
CA ILE A 31 -2.45 -3.86 7.42
C ILE A 31 -2.88 -4.98 8.38
N GLY A 32 -2.26 -6.15 8.26
CA GLY A 32 -2.54 -7.32 9.11
C GLY A 32 -3.12 -8.50 8.32
N SER A 33 -3.71 -9.45 9.04
CA SER A 33 -4.20 -10.71 8.49
C SER A 33 -5.64 -11.00 8.90
N GLN A 34 -6.28 -11.91 8.17
CA GLN A 34 -7.63 -12.40 8.44
C GLN A 34 -8.71 -11.30 8.48
N ILE A 35 -8.49 -10.21 7.73
CA ILE A 35 -9.40 -9.06 7.69
C ILE A 35 -10.56 -9.40 6.75
N ARG A 36 -11.78 -9.49 7.29
CA ARG A 36 -13.00 -9.82 6.53
C ARG A 36 -13.79 -8.59 6.07
N ASN A 37 -13.56 -7.44 6.71
CA ASN A 37 -14.14 -6.16 6.29
C ASN A 37 -13.24 -5.52 5.22
N LEU A 38 -13.80 -5.05 4.12
CA LEU A 38 -13.05 -4.41 3.04
C LEU A 38 -12.66 -2.95 3.33
N ALA A 39 -13.36 -2.26 4.24
CA ALA A 39 -13.12 -0.84 4.51
C ALA A 39 -11.67 -0.49 4.95
N PRO A 40 -10.98 -1.29 5.79
CA PRO A 40 -9.58 -1.05 6.12
C PRO A 40 -8.63 -1.14 4.92
N PHE A 41 -8.90 -2.03 3.94
CA PHE A 41 -8.11 -2.12 2.72
C PHE A 41 -8.29 -0.86 1.87
N GLU A 42 -9.53 -0.43 1.64
CA GLU A 42 -9.83 0.78 0.87
C GLU A 42 -9.13 2.02 1.47
N ALA A 43 -9.19 2.17 2.80
CA ALA A 43 -8.53 3.27 3.50
C ALA A 43 -6.99 3.22 3.32
N ALA A 44 -6.40 2.04 3.45
CA ALA A 44 -4.96 1.86 3.30
C ALA A 44 -4.48 2.09 1.86
N TYR A 45 -5.23 1.59 0.87
CA TYR A 45 -4.89 1.73 -0.54
C TYR A 45 -5.03 3.17 -1.00
N SER A 46 -6.08 3.86 -0.54
CA SER A 46 -6.25 5.30 -0.79
C SER A 46 -5.11 6.12 -0.20
N ALA A 47 -4.68 5.82 1.04
CA ALA A 47 -3.55 6.50 1.67
C ALA A 47 -2.23 6.23 0.93
N LEU A 48 -1.97 4.98 0.54
CA LEU A 48 -0.77 4.61 -0.22
C LEU A 48 -0.75 5.28 -1.61
N LEU A 49 -1.90 5.32 -2.29
CA LEU A 49 -2.04 5.98 -3.59
C LEU A 49 -1.84 7.49 -3.48
N ALA A 50 -2.34 8.12 -2.42
CA ALA A 50 -2.14 9.55 -2.18
C ALA A 50 -0.64 9.88 -2.04
N LEU A 51 0.10 9.12 -1.24
CA LEU A 51 1.56 9.26 -1.12
C LEU A 51 2.27 8.99 -2.45
N ALA A 52 1.86 7.95 -3.19
CA ALA A 52 2.44 7.64 -4.49
C ALA A 52 2.25 8.77 -5.50
N ASN A 53 1.08 9.41 -5.50
CA ASN A 53 0.79 10.53 -6.37
C ASN A 53 1.60 11.77 -5.96
N GLU A 54 1.70 12.08 -4.67
CA GLU A 54 2.57 13.16 -4.16
C GLU A 54 4.02 12.99 -4.66
N LEU A 55 4.57 11.78 -4.57
CA LEU A 55 5.92 11.49 -5.03
C LEU A 55 6.06 11.63 -6.56
N ARG A 56 5.09 11.12 -7.32
CA ARG A 56 5.07 11.23 -8.79
C ARG A 56 4.95 12.68 -9.26
N ASP A 57 4.11 13.48 -8.60
CA ASP A 57 3.95 14.91 -8.88
C ASP A 57 5.24 15.69 -8.60
N ALA A 58 6.05 15.23 -7.64
CA ALA A 58 7.39 15.74 -7.36
C ALA A 58 8.47 15.18 -8.31
N GLY A 59 8.11 14.43 -9.35
CA GLY A 59 9.01 13.91 -10.38
C GLY A 59 9.71 12.59 -10.03
N MET A 60 9.35 11.94 -8.92
CA MET A 60 9.92 10.66 -8.52
C MET A 60 9.11 9.49 -9.09
N PRO A 61 9.75 8.54 -9.79
CA PRO A 61 9.05 7.39 -10.35
C PRO A 61 8.62 6.42 -9.25
N VAL A 62 7.31 6.19 -9.12
CA VAL A 62 6.73 5.12 -8.27
C VAL A 62 6.03 4.11 -9.19
N PRO A 63 6.72 3.08 -9.71
CA PRO A 63 6.13 2.22 -10.74
C PRO A 63 5.11 1.23 -10.17
N ASN A 64 5.31 0.74 -8.95
CA ASN A 64 4.46 -0.29 -8.34
C ASN A 64 3.92 0.16 -6.98
N LEU A 65 2.71 -0.28 -6.67
CA LEU A 65 2.14 -0.27 -5.31
C LEU A 65 1.84 -1.71 -4.92
N ASP A 66 2.55 -2.21 -3.90
CA ASP A 66 2.28 -3.51 -3.30
C ASP A 66 1.26 -3.32 -2.17
N LEU A 67 0.07 -3.85 -2.41
CA LEU A 67 -1.08 -3.72 -1.52
C LEU A 67 -1.07 -4.75 -0.38
N GLY A 68 -0.06 -5.63 -0.36
CA GLY A 68 0.11 -6.69 0.62
C GLY A 68 -0.96 -7.77 0.51
N GLY A 69 -0.93 -8.68 1.49
CA GLY A 69 -2.01 -9.63 1.73
C GLY A 69 -2.88 -9.21 2.92
N GLY A 70 -3.66 -10.17 3.41
CA GLY A 70 -4.39 -10.02 4.67
C GLY A 70 -5.88 -10.26 4.59
N VAL A 71 -6.41 -10.39 3.37
CA VAL A 71 -7.81 -10.74 3.14
C VAL A 71 -8.09 -12.07 3.83
N GLY A 72 -9.10 -12.06 4.70
CA GLY A 72 -9.47 -13.25 5.44
C GLY A 72 -10.05 -14.34 4.55
N VAL A 73 -9.93 -15.58 5.01
CA VAL A 73 -10.60 -16.76 4.43
C VAL A 73 -11.58 -17.35 5.43
N ASP A 74 -12.50 -18.19 4.97
CA ASP A 74 -13.55 -18.73 5.84
C ASP A 74 -13.12 -20.03 6.55
N TYR A 75 -12.63 -19.91 7.78
CA TYR A 75 -12.28 -21.07 8.61
C TYR A 75 -13.48 -21.68 9.35
N ASP A 76 -14.50 -20.87 9.68
CA ASP A 76 -15.60 -21.26 10.56
C ASP A 76 -16.89 -21.60 9.81
N MET A 77 -16.83 -21.65 8.47
CA MET A 77 -18.01 -21.78 7.59
C MET A 77 -19.06 -20.68 7.80
N ALA A 78 -18.61 -19.47 8.16
CA ALA A 78 -19.47 -18.30 8.40
C ALA A 78 -19.89 -17.58 7.11
N GLY A 79 -19.30 -17.94 5.97
CA GLY A 79 -19.56 -17.35 4.66
C GLY A 79 -18.27 -17.03 3.91
N PRO A 80 -18.25 -17.23 2.58
CA PRO A 80 -17.05 -17.05 1.77
C PRO A 80 -16.65 -15.58 1.71
N THR A 81 -15.34 -15.37 1.58
CA THR A 81 -14.79 -14.06 1.25
C THR A 81 -15.14 -13.69 -0.18
N ASP A 82 -15.71 -12.51 -0.37
CA ASP A 82 -15.97 -11.97 -1.71
C ASP A 82 -14.69 -11.37 -2.30
N PHE A 83 -13.88 -12.22 -2.95
CA PHE A 83 -12.69 -11.80 -3.67
C PHE A 83 -13.01 -10.93 -4.90
N THR A 84 -14.25 -10.96 -5.41
CA THR A 84 -14.66 -10.10 -6.53
C THR A 84 -14.86 -8.67 -6.04
N ALA A 85 -15.47 -8.48 -4.86
CA ALA A 85 -15.56 -7.17 -4.23
C ALA A 85 -14.17 -6.65 -3.83
N TYR A 86 -13.31 -7.51 -3.26
CA TYR A 86 -11.93 -7.12 -2.93
C TYR A 86 -11.13 -6.66 -4.16
N GLY A 87 -11.20 -7.37 -5.28
CA GLY A 87 -10.46 -7.00 -6.50
C GLY A 87 -10.98 -5.75 -7.23
N LYS A 88 -12.10 -5.16 -6.78
CA LYS A 88 -12.64 -3.90 -7.32
C LYS A 88 -12.22 -2.66 -6.53
N LEU A 89 -11.64 -2.84 -5.34
CA LEU A 89 -11.00 -1.76 -4.57
C LEU A 89 -9.83 -1.18 -5.37
#